data_AF-A0A0N8JX15-F1
#
_entry.id   AF-A0A0N8JX15-F1
#
_cell.length_a   1.000
_cell.length_b   1.000
_cell.length_c   1.000
_cell.angle_alpha   90.00
_cell.angle_beta   90.00
_cell.angle_gamma   90.00
#
_symmetry.space_group_name_H-M   'P 1'
#
loop_
_entity.id
_entity.type
_entity.pdbx_description
1 polymer ?
#
loop_
_entity_poly.entity_id
_entity_poly.type
_entity_poly.pdbx_seq_one_letter_code
_entity_poly.pdbx_strand_id
1 'polypeptide(L)'
;DEDLSCFRDIKPGAPHHYLVVPSRHMGNCKSLRQEHVQLVEKMVELGKTMLKNNNVMDLEDVRLGFHWPPFCSVTHLHLHVLAPASQMGFMSRLVYRPDSYWFIT
;
A
#
# COMPACT_ATOMS: atom_id res chain seq x y z
N ASP A 1 -3.99 -6.63 -15.51
CA ASP A 1 -3.28 -5.48 -16.09
C ASP A 1 -1.82 -5.81 -16.28
N GLU A 2 -1.29 -5.57 -17.47
CA GLU A 2 0.14 -5.77 -17.76
C GLU A 2 1.02 -4.72 -17.04
N ASP A 3 0.42 -3.61 -16.58
CA ASP A 3 1.13 -2.46 -16.00
C ASP A 3 1.29 -2.49 -14.47
N LEU A 4 0.48 -3.28 -13.76
CA LEU A 4 0.47 -3.34 -12.30
C LEU A 4 0.50 -4.80 -11.82
N SER A 5 1.30 -5.05 -10.79
CA SER A 5 1.35 -6.34 -10.09
C SER A 5 0.90 -6.15 -8.64
N CYS A 6 0.10 -7.09 -8.15
CA CYS A 6 -0.32 -7.12 -6.75
C CYS A 6 -0.01 -8.48 -6.14
N PHE A 7 0.69 -8.48 -5.00
CA PHE A 7 1.09 -9.70 -4.32
C PHE A 7 1.08 -9.51 -2.80
N ARG A 8 1.08 -10.62 -2.05
CA ARG A 8 1.07 -10.59 -0.59
C ARG A 8 2.45 -10.20 -0.05
N ASP A 9 2.47 -9.33 0.94
CA ASP A 9 3.70 -8.97 1.64
C ASP A 9 4.25 -10.19 2.41
N ILE A 10 5.57 -10.40 2.36
CA ILE A 10 6.26 -11.49 3.06
C ILE A 10 6.21 -11.35 4.59
N LYS A 11 6.11 -10.12 5.09
CA LYS A 11 5.98 -9.76 6.51
C LYS A 11 4.71 -8.94 6.71
N PRO A 12 3.54 -9.60 6.76
CA PRO A 12 2.26 -8.90 6.84
C PRO A 12 2.14 -8.03 8.11
N GLY A 13 1.76 -6.76 7.94
CA GLY A 13 1.50 -5.83 9.04
C GLY A 13 0.06 -5.91 9.58
N ALA A 14 -0.83 -6.51 8.80
CA ALA A 14 -2.24 -6.78 9.07
C ALA A 14 -2.60 -8.17 8.49
N PRO A 15 -3.74 -8.80 8.86
CA PRO A 15 -4.14 -10.11 8.34
C PRO A 15 -4.08 -10.22 6.81
N HIS A 16 -4.58 -9.19 6.14
CA HIS A 16 -4.43 -8.95 4.72
C HIS A 16 -3.43 -7.81 4.52
N HIS A 17 -2.25 -8.14 4.01
CA HIS A 17 -1.25 -7.15 3.63
C HIS A 17 -0.77 -7.45 2.21
N TYR A 18 -1.12 -6.58 1.28
CA TYR A 18 -0.71 -6.67 -0.12
C TYR A 18 0.12 -5.46 -0.52
N LEU A 19 0.95 -5.67 -1.53
CA LEU A 19 1.75 -4.64 -2.18
C LEU A 19 1.28 -4.54 -3.62
N VAL A 20 0.85 -3.34 -4.02
CA VAL A 20 0.58 -3.02 -5.43
C VAL A 20 1.77 -2.24 -5.97
N VAL A 21 2.37 -2.73 -7.05
CA VAL A 21 3.57 -2.17 -7.66
C VAL A 21 3.40 -2.00 -9.17
N PRO A 22 3.97 -0.96 -9.79
CA PRO A 22 4.00 -0.86 -11.24
C PRO A 22 5.02 -1.83 -11.85
N SER A 23 4.67 -2.47 -12.96
CA SER A 23 5.57 -3.34 -13.73
C SER A 23 6.81 -2.58 -14.23
N ARG A 24 6.65 -1.29 -14.56
CA ARG A 24 7.77 -0.41 -14.91
C ARG A 24 8.46 0.08 -13.64
N HIS A 25 9.79 -0.06 -13.60
CA HIS A 25 10.57 0.50 -12.49
C HIS A 25 10.35 2.01 -12.38
N MET A 26 9.80 2.42 -11.24
CA MET A 26 9.70 3.81 -10.80
C MET A 26 10.38 3.91 -9.44
N GLY A 27 10.93 5.09 -9.13
CA GLY A 27 11.48 5.39 -7.79
C GLY A 27 10.42 5.29 -6.68
N ASN A 28 10.75 5.74 -5.48
CA ASN A 28 9.79 5.75 -4.37
C ASN A 28 8.70 6.82 -4.55
N CYS A 29 7.82 6.96 -3.55
CA CYS A 29 6.74 7.95 -3.56
C CYS A 29 7.22 9.40 -3.76
N LYS A 30 8.48 9.77 -3.47
CA LYS A 30 9.02 11.11 -3.77
C LYS A 30 9.12 11.39 -5.28
N SER A 31 9.20 10.35 -6.10
CA SER A 31 9.25 10.48 -7.55
C SER A 31 7.87 10.67 -8.17
N LEU A 32 6.80 10.57 -7.38
CA LEU A 32 5.45 10.85 -7.85
C LEU A 32 5.32 12.34 -8.20
N ARG A 33 4.60 12.59 -9.29
CA ARG A 33 4.34 13.91 -9.88
C ARG A 33 2.86 13.93 -10.25
N GLN A 34 2.32 15.10 -10.57
CA GLN A 34 0.92 15.25 -10.93
C GLN A 34 0.50 14.38 -12.13
N GLU A 35 1.40 14.13 -13.08
CA GLU A 35 1.18 13.20 -14.21
C GLU A 35 0.95 11.74 -13.79
N HIS A 36 1.37 11.35 -12.58
CA HIS A 36 1.25 9.99 -12.06
C HIS A 36 -0.05 9.76 -11.27
N VAL A 37 -0.94 10.74 -11.17
CA VAL A 37 -2.21 10.61 -10.42
C VAL A 37 -3.02 9.41 -10.89
N GLN A 38 -3.19 9.26 -12.21
CA GLN A 38 -3.93 8.13 -12.78
C GLN A 38 -3.30 6.77 -12.45
N LEU A 39 -1.98 6.70 -12.34
CA LEU A 39 -1.29 5.47 -11.93
C LEU A 39 -1.65 5.12 -10.49
N VAL A 40 -1.59 6.09 -9.58
CA VAL A 40 -1.88 5.89 -8.16
C VAL A 40 -3.35 5.50 -7.95
N GLU A 41 -4.28 6.13 -8.68
CA GLU A 41 -5.70 5.76 -8.66
C GLU A 41 -5.93 4.30 -9.06
N LYS A 42 -5.30 3.85 -10.15
CA LYS A 42 -5.34 2.44 -10.57
C LYS A 42 -4.74 1.50 -9.53
N MET A 43 -3.64 1.89 -8.88
CA MET A 43 -3.04 1.09 -7.80
C MET A 43 -4.01 0.93 -6.62
N VAL A 44 -4.70 1.99 -6.23
CA VAL A 44 -5.72 1.99 -5.17
C VAL A 44 -6.91 1.10 -5.56
N GLU A 45 -7.40 1.22 -6.78
CA GLU A 45 -8.50 0.41 -7.28
C GLU A 45 -8.16 -1.09 -7.31
N LEU A 46 -6.98 -1.44 -7.81
CA LEU A 46 -6.48 -2.81 -7.80
C LEU A 46 -6.34 -3.36 -6.38
N GLY A 47 -5.80 -2.56 -5.45
CA GLY A 47 -5.68 -2.92 -4.04
C GLY A 47 -7.04 -3.21 -3.38
N LYS A 48 -8.03 -2.34 -3.59
CA LYS A 48 -9.40 -2.53 -3.08
C LYS A 48 -10.08 -3.74 -3.72
N THR A 49 -9.85 -3.99 -5.00
CA THR A 49 -10.37 -5.17 -5.71
C THR A 49 -9.79 -6.45 -5.13
N MET A 50 -8.49 -6.47 -4.83
CA MET A 50 -7.83 -7.61 -4.20
C MET A 50 -8.36 -7.89 -2.79
N LEU A 51 -8.67 -6.86 -2.01
CA LEU A 51 -9.34 -7.03 -0.71
C LEU A 51 -10.72 -7.67 -0.85
N LYS A 52 -11.55 -7.17 -1.78
CA LYS A 52 -12.88 -7.76 -2.06
C LYS A 52 -12.78 -9.22 -2.50
N ASN A 53 -11.84 -9.54 -3.39
CA ASN A 53 -11.61 -10.91 -3.85
C ASN A 53 -11.17 -11.87 -2.73
N ASN A 54 -10.62 -11.33 -1.63
CA ASN A 54 -10.23 -12.09 -0.45
C ASN A 54 -11.27 -11.97 0.70
N ASN A 55 -12.52 -11.65 0.37
CA ASN A 55 -13.66 -11.53 1.29
C ASN A 55 -13.53 -10.43 2.36
N VAL A 56 -12.69 -9.42 2.13
CA VAL A 56 -12.66 -8.21 2.96
C VAL A 56 -13.72 -7.24 2.42
N MET A 57 -14.86 -7.19 3.10
CA MET A 57 -16.02 -6.37 2.72
C MET A 57 -16.03 -5.00 3.40
N ASP A 58 -15.41 -4.89 4.57
CA ASP A 58 -15.26 -3.62 5.28
C ASP A 58 -14.09 -2.84 4.69
N LEU A 59 -14.41 -1.83 3.88
CA LEU A 59 -13.44 -0.93 3.29
C LEU A 59 -13.15 0.31 4.16
N GLU A 60 -13.87 0.49 5.27
CA GLU A 60 -13.61 1.57 6.24
C GLU A 60 -12.45 1.19 7.16
N ASP A 61 -12.25 -0.10 7.43
CA ASP A 61 -11.11 -0.63 8.19
C ASP A 61 -9.92 -1.02 7.30
N VAL A 62 -9.66 -0.23 6.26
CA VAL A 62 -8.54 -0.44 5.32
C VAL A 62 -7.56 0.71 5.44
N ARG A 63 -6.27 0.37 5.41
CA ARG A 63 -5.18 1.34 5.34
C ARG A 63 -4.44 1.20 4.03
N LEU A 64 -4.44 2.28 3.25
CA LEU A 64 -3.71 2.42 2.00
C LEU A 64 -2.66 3.50 2.19
N GLY A 65 -1.43 3.26 1.73
CA GLY A 65 -0.41 4.30 1.79
C GLY A 65 0.97 3.86 1.32
N PHE A 66 1.88 4.83 1.28
CA PHE A 66 3.27 4.66 0.88
C PHE A 66 4.19 4.93 2.07
N HIS A 67 5.25 4.15 2.20
CA HIS A 67 6.32 4.50 3.13
C HIS A 67 7.23 5.60 2.57
N TRP A 68 7.80 6.39 3.48
CA TRP A 68 8.83 7.40 3.23
C TRP A 68 10.08 7.07 4.08
N PRO A 69 11.31 7.36 3.61
CA PRO A 69 12.53 7.11 4.38
C PRO A 69 12.48 7.77 5.77
N PRO A 70 12.94 7.10 6.85
CA PRO A 70 13.96 6.05 6.86
C PRO A 70 13.42 4.61 6.73
N PHE A 71 12.10 4.41 6.67
CA PHE A 71 11.49 3.06 6.61
C PHE A 71 11.21 2.56 5.19
N CYS A 72 11.73 3.23 4.16
CA CYS A 72 11.73 2.70 2.79
C CYS A 72 12.83 1.67 2.61
N SER A 73 12.50 0.39 2.80
CA SER A 73 13.43 -0.71 2.54
C SER A 73 13.65 -0.99 1.04
N VAL A 74 12.82 -0.42 0.16
CA VAL A 74 12.84 -0.70 -1.29
C VAL A 74 12.74 0.60 -2.10
N THR A 75 13.66 0.79 -3.04
CA THR A 75 13.67 1.92 -3.98
C THR A 75 12.79 1.66 -5.19
N HIS A 76 11.56 1.21 -4.96
CA HIS A 76 10.55 0.99 -5.99
C HIS A 76 9.19 1.40 -5.45
N LEU A 77 8.35 2.02 -6.28
CA LEU A 77 7.01 2.43 -5.87
C LEU A 77 6.19 1.20 -5.46
N HIS A 78 5.68 1.19 -4.24
CA HIS A 78 4.77 0.15 -3.76
C HIS A 78 3.73 0.76 -2.84
N LEU A 79 2.46 0.53 -3.17
CA LEU A 79 1.33 0.89 -2.33
C LEU A 79 1.07 -0.25 -1.35
N HIS A 80 1.10 0.05 -0.06
CA HIS A 80 0.67 -0.88 0.97
C HIS A 80 -0.85 -0.91 1.04
N VAL A 81 -1.41 -2.11 1.02
CA VAL A 81 -2.85 -2.37 1.17
C VAL A 81 -3.03 -3.26 2.39
N LEU A 82 -3.46 -2.67 3.50
CA LEU A 82 -3.59 -3.34 4.79
C LEU A 82 -5.05 -3.40 5.22
N ALA A 83 -5.51 -4.59 5.62
CA ALA A 83 -6.83 -4.79 6.19
C ALA A 83 -6.86 -6.03 7.09
N PRO A 84 -7.77 -6.10 8.06
CA PRO A 84 -8.34 -4.96 8.79
C PRO A 84 -7.26 -4.18 9.54
N ALA A 85 -7.32 -2.84 9.51
CA ALA A 85 -6.37 -1.98 10.21
C ALA A 85 -6.55 -2.05 11.74
N SER A 86 -7.76 -2.37 12.21
CA SER A 86 -8.07 -2.60 13.62
C SER A 86 -7.29 -3.77 14.23
N GLN A 87 -7.01 -4.81 13.44
CA GLN A 87 -6.28 -6.01 13.88
C GLN A 87 -4.76 -5.92 13.73
N MET A 88 -4.23 -4.75 13.37
CA MET A 88 -2.79 -4.53 13.32
C MET A 88 -2.18 -4.65 14.72
N GLY A 89 -1.10 -5.43 14.83
CA GLY A 89 -0.29 -5.51 16.05
C GLY A 89 0.31 -4.15 16.44
N PHE A 90 0.71 -3.99 17.69
CA PHE A 90 1.21 -2.73 18.25
C PHE A 90 2.33 -2.09 17.41
N MET A 91 3.35 -2.88 17.05
CA MET A 91 4.47 -2.42 16.21
C MET A 91 4.02 -2.03 14.80
N SER A 92 3.16 -2.83 14.17
CA SER A 92 2.59 -2.50 12.85
C SER A 92 1.80 -1.20 12.90
N ARG A 93 0.99 -0.98 13.94
CA ARG A 93 0.20 0.25 14.09
C ARG A 93 1.09 1.50 14.16
N LEU A 94 2.29 1.39 14.72
CA LEU A 94 3.28 2.46 14.74
C LEU A 94 3.91 2.69 13.36
N VAL A 95 4.32 1.61 12.69
CA VAL A 95 4.96 1.66 11.36
C VAL A 95 4.01 2.25 10.31
N TYR A 96 2.76 1.79 10.28
CA TYR A 96 1.75 2.24 9.33
C TYR A 96 0.86 3.35 9.89
N ARG A 97 1.37 4.21 10.78
CA ARG A 97 0.54 5.22 11.45
C ARG A 97 0.10 6.32 10.45
N PRO A 98 -1.20 6.62 10.30
CA PRO A 98 -1.66 7.76 9.51
C PRO A 98 -1.12 9.07 10.09
N ASP A 99 -1.03 10.10 9.25
CA ASP A 99 -0.51 11.43 9.63
C ASP A 99 0.92 11.41 10.20
N SER A 100 1.71 10.40 9.82
CA SER A 100 3.13 10.33 10.19
C SER A 100 4.01 10.80 9.04
N TYR A 101 5.21 11.28 9.38
CA TYR A 101 6.20 11.70 8.37
C TYR A 101 6.71 10.54 7.49
N TRP A 102 6.49 9.29 7.90
CA TRP A 102 7.02 8.10 7.24
C TRP A 102 5.96 7.22 6.58
N PHE A 103 4.67 7.45 6.80
CA PHE A 103 3.58 6.72 6.15
C PHE A 103 2.52 7.70 5.66
N ILE A 104 2.48 7.88 4.33
CA ILE A 104 1.69 8.89 3.64
C ILE A 104 0.52 8.20 2.95
N THR A 105 -0.68 8.74 3.15
CA THR A 105 -1.95 8.23 2.61
C THR A 105 -2.55 9.20 1.61
#